data_AF-A0A813CL46-F1
#
_entry.id   AF-A0A813CL46-F1
#
_cell.length_a   1.000
_cell.length_b   1.000
_cell.length_c   1.000
_cell.angle_alpha   90.00
_cell.angle_beta   90.00
_cell.angle_gamma   90.00
#
_symmetry.space_group_name_H-M   'P 1'
#
loop_
_entity.id
_entity.type
_entity.pdbx_description
1 polymer ?
#
loop_
_entity_poly.entity_id
_entity_poly.type
_entity_poly.pdbx_seq_one_letter_code
_entity_poly.pdbx_strand_id
1 'polypeptide(L)'
;MLMKSPGRPQAVPILCKVYEKVNIENTYSDHLVSRSNWIPVRDAMVAFTVTRGGEYLIVAELPSGTSRVERMIFRCYASQPHVMVAAHKMSRKHRLVESRALPGASRLSLVGLMQPDGLDKDQPVQIDWEYDAMRKPEFDLETGWSALVKEVNQDCAVM
;
A
#
# COMPACT_ATOMS: atom_id res chain seq x y z
N MET A 1 -8.56 7.83 -37.54
CA MET A 1 -7.16 7.88 -37.05
C MET A 1 -7.19 8.41 -35.63
N LEU A 2 -7.06 7.54 -34.63
CA LEU A 2 -6.93 7.94 -33.22
C LEU A 2 -5.57 8.62 -33.04
N MET A 3 -5.57 9.89 -32.60
CA MET A 3 -4.34 10.63 -32.27
C MET A 3 -3.56 9.87 -31.19
N LYS A 4 -2.37 9.36 -31.55
CA LYS A 4 -1.39 8.87 -30.58
C LYS A 4 -0.79 10.10 -29.90
N SER A 5 -1.32 10.46 -28.73
CA SER A 5 -0.61 11.31 -27.78
C SER A 5 0.83 10.81 -27.58
N PRO A 6 1.83 11.68 -27.36
CA PRO A 6 3.24 11.29 -27.29
C PRO A 6 3.39 10.15 -26.28
N GLY A 7 3.74 8.97 -26.82
CA GLY A 7 3.58 7.69 -26.14
C GLY A 7 4.43 7.62 -24.90
N ARG A 8 3.84 7.90 -23.74
CA ARG A 8 4.46 7.57 -22.46
C ARG A 8 4.58 6.05 -22.41
N PRO A 9 5.74 5.50 -22.02
CA PRO A 9 5.85 4.07 -21.78
C PRO A 9 4.79 3.64 -20.77
N GLN A 10 4.21 2.48 -21.00
CA GLN A 10 3.21 1.86 -20.13
C GLN A 10 3.75 1.79 -18.70
N ALA A 11 2.96 2.24 -17.73
CA ALA A 11 3.39 2.24 -16.35
C ALA A 11 3.52 0.79 -15.83
N VAL A 12 4.62 0.50 -15.14
CA VAL A 12 4.82 -0.77 -14.46
C VAL A 12 4.04 -0.74 -13.14
N PRO A 13 3.19 -1.74 -12.83
CA PRO A 13 2.46 -1.73 -11.59
C PRO A 13 3.42 -1.86 -10.41
N ILE A 14 3.13 -1.18 -9.30
CA ILE A 14 3.95 -1.21 -8.08
C ILE A 14 3.04 -1.58 -6.92
N LEU A 15 3.43 -2.59 -6.15
CA LEU A 15 2.70 -2.98 -4.96
C LEU A 15 3.37 -2.44 -3.71
N CYS A 16 2.68 -1.58 -2.97
CA CYS A 16 3.10 -1.08 -1.69
C CYS A 16 2.44 -1.89 -0.57
N LYS A 17 3.23 -2.38 0.38
CA LYS A 17 2.79 -3.12 1.58
C LYS A 17 3.31 -2.44 2.83
N VAL A 18 2.50 -2.33 3.87
CA VAL A 18 2.86 -1.72 5.16
C VAL A 18 2.81 -2.79 6.24
N TYR A 19 3.93 -3.00 6.93
CA TYR A 19 4.06 -3.92 8.04
C TYR A 19 4.44 -3.18 9.32
N GLU A 20 3.92 -3.62 10.47
CA GLU A 20 4.39 -3.17 11.78
C GLU A 20 5.56 -4.03 12.25
N LYS A 21 6.60 -3.38 12.80
CA LYS A 21 7.74 -4.07 13.39
C LYS A 21 7.36 -4.61 14.76
N VAL A 22 7.62 -5.90 15.00
CA VAL A 22 7.23 -6.58 16.25
C VAL A 22 8.36 -6.58 17.28
N ASN A 23 9.61 -6.73 16.82
CA ASN A 23 10.78 -6.89 17.69
C ASN A 23 11.99 -6.08 17.19
N ILE A 24 13.06 -6.02 18.01
CA ILE A 24 14.30 -5.29 17.71
C ILE A 24 15.01 -5.85 16.47
N GLU A 25 15.02 -7.18 16.30
CA GLU A 25 15.49 -7.84 15.09
C GLU A 25 14.50 -7.58 13.94
N ASN A 26 14.97 -7.29 12.72
CA ASN A 26 14.21 -6.96 11.49
C ASN A 26 13.06 -7.94 11.15
N THR A 27 12.04 -7.94 12.00
CA THR A 27 10.99 -8.93 12.13
C THR A 27 9.69 -8.15 12.22
N TYR A 28 8.78 -8.50 11.34
CA TYR A 28 7.57 -7.73 11.11
C TYR A 28 6.37 -8.64 11.24
N SER A 29 5.24 -8.06 11.64
CA SER A 29 3.99 -8.81 11.73
C SER A 29 3.57 -9.27 10.34
N ASP A 30 3.09 -10.50 10.26
CA ASP A 30 2.35 -11.02 9.11
C ASP A 30 0.97 -10.36 8.92
N HIS A 31 0.41 -9.73 9.96
CA HIS A 31 -0.75 -8.85 9.85
C HIS A 31 -0.38 -7.56 9.12
N LEU A 32 -0.84 -7.47 7.88
CA LEU A 32 -0.59 -6.33 7.01
C LEU A 32 -1.43 -5.12 7.42
N VAL A 33 -0.79 -4.00 7.71
CA VAL A 33 -1.46 -2.75 8.11
C VAL A 33 -2.23 -2.15 6.93
N SER A 34 -1.58 -2.07 5.77
CA SER A 34 -2.13 -1.43 4.57
C SER A 34 -1.43 -1.95 3.33
N ARG A 35 -2.13 -1.93 2.20
CA ARG A 35 -1.66 -2.46 0.92
C ARG A 35 -2.29 -1.69 -0.24
N SER A 36 -1.48 -1.39 -1.27
CA SER A 36 -1.98 -0.87 -2.55
C SER A 36 -2.39 -2.02 -3.49
N ASN A 37 -2.93 -1.71 -4.67
CA ASN A 37 -3.22 -2.72 -5.68
C ASN A 37 -2.11 -2.82 -6.75
N TRP A 38 -2.07 -3.93 -7.48
CA TRP A 38 -1.20 -4.16 -8.65
C TRP A 38 -1.74 -3.48 -9.90
N ILE A 39 -1.90 -2.15 -9.88
CA ILE A 39 -2.46 -1.40 -11.01
C ILE A 39 -1.32 -0.67 -11.75
N PRO A 40 -1.27 -0.70 -13.10
CA PRO A 40 -0.26 -0.01 -13.90
C PRO A 40 -0.52 1.50 -13.96
N VAL A 41 -0.45 2.17 -12.82
CA VAL A 41 -0.57 3.62 -12.67
C VAL A 41 0.78 4.26 -12.43
N ARG A 42 0.87 5.57 -12.67
CA ARG A 42 2.11 6.35 -12.47
C ARG A 42 2.62 6.27 -11.03
N ASP A 43 1.70 6.38 -10.07
CA ASP A 43 2.02 6.45 -8.64
C ASP A 43 1.26 5.35 -7.89
N ALA A 44 1.96 4.56 -7.08
CA ALA A 44 1.34 3.67 -6.10
C ALA A 44 1.33 4.35 -4.72
N MET A 45 0.23 4.18 -3.99
CA MET A 45 0.01 4.86 -2.71
C MET A 45 -0.53 3.91 -1.66
N VAL A 46 -0.08 4.11 -0.43
CA VAL A 46 -0.69 3.56 0.79
C VAL A 46 -0.88 4.71 1.77
N ALA A 47 -1.98 4.66 2.50
CA ALA A 47 -2.18 5.49 3.66
C ALA A 47 -2.76 4.64 4.79
N PHE A 48 -2.47 5.05 6.01
CA PHE A 48 -2.87 4.38 7.25
C PHE A 48 -2.82 5.40 8.39
N THR A 49 -3.63 5.16 9.42
CA THR A 49 -3.60 5.91 10.68
C THR A 49 -2.88 5.07 11.72
N VAL A 50 -2.15 5.73 12.60
CA VAL A 50 -1.39 5.08 13.68
C VAL A 50 -2.12 5.37 14.98
N THR A 51 -2.63 4.34 15.65
CA THR A 51 -3.27 4.44 16.97
C THR A 51 -2.25 4.31 18.09
N ARG A 52 -1.17 3.55 17.86
CA ARG A 52 -0.06 3.36 18.80
C ARG A 52 1.28 3.63 18.12
N GLY A 53 2.13 4.43 18.78
CA GLY A 53 3.49 4.69 18.31
C GLY A 53 4.29 3.40 18.09
N GLY A 54 5.06 3.35 17.00
CA GLY A 54 5.78 2.15 16.59
C GLY A 54 6.62 2.38 15.35
N GLU A 55 7.32 1.33 14.92
CA GLU A 55 8.11 1.31 13.69
C GLU A 55 7.34 0.56 12.59
N TYR A 56 7.28 1.16 11.40
CA TYR A 56 6.55 0.61 10.25
C TYR A 56 7.49 0.47 9.05
N LEU A 57 7.37 -0.64 8.33
CA LEU A 57 8.09 -0.88 7.08
C LEU A 57 7.13 -0.80 5.90
N ILE A 58 7.44 0.09 4.96
CA ILE A 58 6.76 0.17 3.68
C ILE A 58 7.63 -0.50 2.61
N VAL A 59 7.12 -1.57 2.00
CA VAL A 59 7.80 -2.31 0.93
C VAL A 59 7.14 -2.01 -0.39
N ALA A 60 7.92 -1.56 -1.37
CA ALA A 60 7.50 -1.44 -2.77
C ALA A 60 8.00 -2.64 -3.57
N GLU A 61 7.09 -3.46 -4.06
CA GLU A 61 7.35 -4.64 -4.89
C GLU A 61 7.00 -4.33 -6.36
N LEU A 62 7.77 -4.93 -7.28
CA LEU A 62 7.56 -4.83 -8.73
C LEU A 62 7.13 -6.20 -9.28
N PRO A 63 6.32 -6.26 -10.35
CA PRO A 63 5.94 -7.50 -10.98
C PRO A 63 7.19 -8.11 -11.65
N SER A 64 7.55 -9.32 -11.24
CA SER A 64 8.62 -10.14 -11.82
C SER A 64 10.06 -9.59 -11.73
N GLY A 65 11.04 -10.48 -11.91
CA GLY A 65 12.47 -10.16 -11.86
C GLY A 65 13.01 -9.41 -13.08
N THR A 66 12.18 -9.12 -14.10
CA THR A 66 12.60 -8.40 -15.30
C THR A 66 12.35 -6.89 -15.24
N SER A 67 11.61 -6.43 -14.23
CA SER A 67 11.32 -5.02 -14.05
C SER A 67 12.58 -4.27 -13.59
N ARG A 68 13.05 -3.33 -14.44
CA ARG A 68 14.20 -2.48 -14.12
C ARG A 68 13.73 -1.07 -13.79
N VAL A 69 14.10 -0.59 -12.60
CA VAL A 69 13.83 0.78 -12.17
C VAL A 69 15.15 1.55 -12.11
N GLU A 70 15.28 2.56 -12.96
CA GLU A 70 16.45 3.46 -12.93
C GLU A 70 16.36 4.44 -11.76
N ARG A 71 15.17 4.99 -11.52
CA ARG A 71 14.91 5.94 -10.44
C ARG A 71 13.51 5.74 -9.88
N MET A 72 13.41 5.77 -8.55
CA MET A 72 12.15 5.76 -7.81
C MET A 72 12.11 6.98 -6.89
N ILE A 73 10.95 7.62 -6.77
CA ILE A 73 10.72 8.75 -5.87
C ILE A 73 9.74 8.30 -4.80
N PHE A 74 10.18 8.36 -3.55
CA PHE A 74 9.32 8.12 -2.40
C PHE A 74 8.86 9.45 -1.83
N ARG A 75 7.55 9.62 -1.67
CA ARG A 75 6.95 10.77 -0.98
C ARG A 75 6.22 10.26 0.24
N CYS A 76 6.58 10.78 1.41
CA CYS A 76 5.91 10.48 2.67
C CYS A 76 5.26 11.76 3.18
N TYR A 77 3.99 11.65 3.56
CA TYR A 77 3.22 12.72 4.18
C TYR A 77 2.78 12.24 5.56
N ALA A 78 3.00 13.05 6.58
CA ALA A 78 2.62 12.74 7.95
C ALA A 78 1.91 13.95 8.56
N SER A 79 0.84 13.70 9.30
CA SER A 79 0.08 14.74 10.03
C SER A 79 0.64 15.03 11.42
N GLN A 80 1.46 14.12 11.96
CA GLN A 80 2.01 14.23 13.32
C GLN A 80 3.44 14.74 13.31
N PRO A 81 3.83 15.61 14.26
CA PRO A 81 5.24 15.92 14.50
C PRO A 81 5.98 14.66 15.01
N HIS A 82 7.30 14.60 14.83
CA HIS A 82 8.18 13.50 15.26
C HIS A 82 8.16 12.21 14.42
N VAL A 83 7.51 12.21 13.26
CA VAL A 83 7.67 11.11 12.30
C VAL A 83 9.06 11.16 11.67
N MET A 84 9.80 10.07 11.80
CA MET A 84 11.09 9.87 11.14
C MET A 84 10.93 8.92 9.96
N VAL A 85 11.47 9.30 8.81
CA VAL A 85 11.38 8.51 7.57
C VAL A 85 12.77 8.27 7.03
N ALA A 86 13.11 7.00 6.80
CA ALA A 86 14.37 6.59 6.19
C ALA A 86 14.09 5.66 5.01
N ALA A 87 14.77 5.89 3.90
CA ALA A 87 14.67 5.06 2.70
C ALA A 87 15.89 4.16 2.59
N HIS A 88 15.67 2.85 2.46
CA HIS A 88 16.73 1.86 2.35
C HIS A 88 16.51 0.92 1.17
N LYS A 89 17.59 0.59 0.46
CA LYS A 89 17.57 -0.53 -0.50
C LYS A 89 17.71 -1.83 0.29
N MET A 90 16.72 -2.69 0.19
CA MET A 90 16.74 -4.00 0.84
C MET A 90 17.24 -5.05 -0.14
N SER A 91 18.28 -5.79 0.23
CA SER A 91 18.83 -6.90 -0.56
C SER A 91 18.28 -8.26 -0.13
N ARG A 92 17.61 -8.33 1.02
CA ARG A 92 17.03 -9.56 1.59
C ARG A 92 15.55 -9.36 1.88
N LYS A 93 14.78 -10.45 1.80
CA LYS A 93 13.40 -10.48 2.27
C LYS A 93 13.39 -10.29 3.78
N HIS A 94 12.41 -9.53 4.27
CA HIS A 94 12.17 -9.36 5.71
C HIS A 94 11.53 -10.64 6.28
N ARG A 95 11.73 -10.89 7.57
CA ARG A 95 11.10 -12.02 8.25
C ARG A 95 9.73 -11.61 8.75
N LEU A 96 8.69 -12.23 8.20
CA LEU A 96 7.34 -12.12 8.73
C LEU A 96 7.16 -13.14 9.85
N VAL A 97 6.51 -12.73 10.94
CA VAL A 97 6.16 -13.60 12.06
C VAL A 97 4.71 -13.37 12.45
N GLU A 98 4.08 -14.46 12.92
CA GLU A 98 2.76 -14.41 13.51
C GLU A 98 2.78 -13.51 14.74
N SER A 99 2.02 -12.40 14.66
CA SER A 99 1.86 -11.49 15.80
C SER A 99 0.64 -11.91 16.61
N ARG A 100 0.80 -11.97 17.94
CA ARG A 100 -0.34 -12.21 18.85
C ARG A 100 -1.20 -10.97 19.07
N ALA A 101 -0.71 -9.80 18.66
CA ALA A 101 -1.40 -8.53 18.83
C ALA A 101 -1.85 -8.00 17.46
N LEU A 102 -3.04 -7.38 17.44
CA LEU A 102 -3.52 -6.61 16.31
C LEU A 102 -2.58 -5.43 16.03
N PRO A 103 -2.46 -5.01 14.76
CA PRO A 103 -1.60 -3.89 14.41
C PRO A 103 -2.01 -2.59 15.13
N GLY A 104 -1.03 -1.81 15.59
CA GLY A 104 -1.20 -0.48 16.17
C GLY A 104 -1.54 0.61 15.15
N ALA A 105 -2.05 0.21 13.99
CA ALA A 105 -2.37 1.07 12.88
C ALA A 105 -3.50 0.47 12.03
N SER A 106 -4.33 1.34 11.47
CA SER A 106 -5.47 0.96 10.64
C SER A 106 -5.30 1.50 9.23
N ARG A 107 -5.67 0.70 8.22
CA ARG A 107 -5.61 1.08 6.81
C ARG A 107 -6.44 2.34 6.54
N LEU A 108 -5.89 3.27 5.74
CA LEU A 108 -6.58 4.41 5.15
C LEU A 108 -6.23 4.51 3.66
N SER A 109 -6.48 3.47 2.85
CA SER A 109 -6.16 3.58 1.40
C SER A 109 -7.33 4.20 0.64
N LEU A 110 -7.04 5.21 -0.20
CA LEU A 110 -8.02 5.91 -1.04
C LEU A 110 -7.96 5.49 -2.52
N VAL A 111 -6.93 4.74 -2.93
CA VAL A 111 -6.72 4.32 -4.34
C VAL A 111 -6.30 2.86 -4.38
N GLY A 112 -6.95 2.06 -5.22
CA GLY A 112 -6.66 0.63 -5.36
C GLY A 112 -6.97 -0.18 -4.10
N LEU A 113 -8.08 0.10 -3.42
CA LEU A 113 -8.56 -0.77 -2.34
C LEU A 113 -8.88 -2.16 -2.90
N MET A 114 -8.20 -3.20 -2.41
CA MET A 114 -8.68 -4.57 -2.52
C MET A 114 -9.62 -4.88 -1.36
N GLN A 115 -10.65 -5.70 -1.62
CA GLN A 115 -11.48 -6.27 -0.56
C GLN A 115 -10.56 -7.02 0.43
N PRO A 116 -10.89 -7.03 1.74
CA PRO A 116 -10.12 -7.78 2.74
C PRO A 116 -9.88 -9.23 2.32
N ASP A 117 -10.86 -9.86 1.69
CA ASP A 117 -10.83 -11.23 1.15
C ASP A 117 -9.78 -11.45 0.04
N GLY A 118 -9.20 -10.37 -0.48
CA GLY A 118 -8.11 -10.36 -1.46
C GLY A 118 -6.72 -10.12 -0.88
N LEU A 119 -6.59 -9.85 0.43
CA LEU A 119 -5.30 -9.63 1.10
C LEU A 119 -4.37 -10.84 0.98
N ASP A 120 -4.93 -12.05 1.01
CA ASP A 120 -4.20 -13.32 0.88
C ASP A 120 -3.63 -13.57 -0.52
N LYS A 121 -4.02 -12.76 -1.52
CA LYS A 121 -3.52 -12.91 -2.89
C LYS A 121 -2.41 -11.89 -3.14
N ASP A 122 -1.19 -12.29 -2.87
CA ASP A 122 0.04 -11.61 -3.34
C ASP A 122 0.25 -11.76 -4.86
N GLN A 123 -0.84 -11.95 -5.61
CA GLN A 123 -0.80 -12.12 -7.06
C GLN A 123 -1.25 -10.85 -7.76
N PRO A 124 -0.64 -10.50 -8.90
CA PRO A 124 -1.13 -9.44 -9.77
C PRO A 124 -2.59 -9.72 -10.11
N VAL A 125 -3.45 -8.71 -9.97
CA VAL A 125 -4.79 -8.75 -10.54
C VAL A 125 -4.62 -8.83 -12.07
N GLN A 126 -5.51 -9.54 -12.77
CA GLN A 126 -5.52 -9.48 -14.23
C GLN A 126 -5.76 -8.02 -14.63
N ILE A 127 -4.74 -7.42 -15.24
CA ILE A 127 -4.76 -6.03 -15.68
C ILE A 127 -5.65 -5.95 -16.91
N ASP A 128 -6.71 -5.14 -16.82
CA ASP A 128 -7.52 -4.80 -17.96
C ASP A 128 -6.96 -3.53 -18.59
N TRP A 129 -6.14 -3.68 -19.62
CA TRP A 129 -5.43 -2.55 -20.21
C TRP A 129 -6.33 -1.47 -20.80
N GLU A 130 -7.57 -1.80 -21.17
CA GLU A 130 -8.51 -0.83 -21.75
C GLU A 130 -9.21 -0.03 -20.64
N TYR A 131 -9.62 -0.70 -19.56
CA TYR A 131 -10.33 -0.07 -18.44
C TYR A 131 -9.39 0.53 -17.38
N ASP A 132 -8.27 -0.12 -17.06
CA ASP A 132 -7.31 0.36 -16.04
C ASP A 132 -6.57 1.61 -16.52
N ALA A 133 -6.32 1.76 -17.82
CA ALA A 133 -5.72 2.96 -18.40
C ALA A 133 -6.66 4.18 -18.33
N MET A 134 -7.99 3.94 -18.27
CA MET A 134 -9.03 4.95 -18.09
C MET A 134 -9.62 4.93 -16.67
N ARG A 135 -8.95 4.27 -15.72
CA ARG A 135 -9.47 4.08 -14.38
C ARG A 135 -9.68 5.43 -13.70
N LYS A 136 -10.87 5.60 -13.15
CA LYS A 136 -11.25 6.74 -12.32
C LYS A 136 -11.33 6.31 -10.85
N PRO A 137 -11.19 7.24 -9.89
CA PRO A 137 -11.32 6.93 -8.46
C PRO A 137 -12.64 6.25 -8.09
N GLU A 138 -13.72 6.54 -8.83
CA GLU A 138 -15.04 5.91 -8.67
C GLU A 138 -15.08 4.41 -9.01
N PHE A 139 -14.06 3.87 -9.68
CA PHE A 139 -13.94 2.42 -9.95
C PHE A 139 -13.14 1.67 -8.88
N ASP A 140 -12.61 2.38 -7.88
CA ASP A 140 -12.10 1.76 -6.67
C ASP A 140 -13.26 1.52 -5.69
N LEU A 141 -13.16 0.51 -4.82
CA LEU A 141 -14.24 0.15 -3.89
C LEU A 141 -14.74 1.39 -3.12
N GLU A 142 -16.03 1.71 -3.27
CA GLU A 142 -16.75 2.84 -2.63
C GLU A 142 -16.75 2.81 -1.09
N THR A 143 -16.14 1.81 -0.46
CA THR A 143 -15.86 1.84 0.99
C THR A 143 -14.93 2.99 1.43
N GLY A 144 -14.45 3.80 0.48
CA GLY A 144 -13.36 4.78 0.58
C GLY A 144 -13.49 5.96 1.54
N TRP A 145 -14.58 6.14 2.30
CA TRP A 145 -14.56 7.06 3.44
C TRP A 145 -15.60 6.70 4.50
N SER A 146 -16.83 6.35 4.11
CA SER A 146 -17.91 6.10 5.06
C SER A 146 -17.72 4.84 5.90
N ALA A 147 -17.18 3.77 5.29
CA ALA A 147 -16.83 2.54 6.02
C ALA A 147 -15.57 2.75 6.87
N LEU A 148 -14.59 3.48 6.32
CA LEU A 148 -13.37 3.91 7.02
C LEU A 148 -13.67 4.73 8.27
N VAL A 149 -14.55 5.73 8.16
CA VAL A 149 -15.00 6.57 9.26
C VAL A 149 -15.76 5.76 10.30
N LYS A 150 -16.56 4.76 9.89
CA LYS A 150 -17.22 3.85 10.83
C LYS A 150 -16.21 2.97 11.58
N GLU A 151 -15.21 2.42 10.90
CA GLU A 151 -14.15 1.59 11.49
C GLU A 151 -13.31 2.41 12.48
N VAL A 152 -12.85 3.59 12.06
CA VAL A 152 -12.11 4.53 12.92
C VAL A 152 -12.96 5.01 14.11
N ASN A 153 -14.24 5.32 13.90
CA ASN A 153 -15.10 5.77 14.99
C ASN A 153 -15.50 4.65 15.95
N GLN A 154 -15.56 3.39 15.50
CA GLN A 154 -15.81 2.25 16.40
C GLN A 154 -14.63 2.03 17.36
N ASP A 155 -13.39 2.19 16.87
CA ASP A 155 -12.19 2.11 17.72
C ASP A 155 -12.05 3.33 18.66
N CYS A 156 -12.57 4.50 18.28
CA CYS A 156 -12.60 5.69 19.14
C CYS A 156 -13.81 5.79 20.07
N ALA A 157 -14.86 4.96 19.90
CA ALA A 157 -16.07 4.97 20.72
C ALA A 157 -15.94 4.17 22.03
N VAL A 158 -14.77 3.58 22.29
CA VAL A 158 -14.44 2.93 23.57
C VAL A 158 -13.29 3.68 24.23
N MET A 159 -13.60 4.83 24.82
CA MET A 159 -12.85 5.44 25.93
C MET A 159 -13.84 5.95 26.98
#